data_AF-A0AAU6BUE1-F1
#
_entry.id   AF-A0AAU6BUE1-F1
#
_cell.length_a   1.000
_cell.length_b   1.000
_cell.length_c   1.000
_cell.angle_alpha   90.00
_cell.angle_beta   90.00
_cell.angle_gamma   90.00
#
_symmetry.space_group_name_H-M   'P 1'
#
loop_
_entity.id
_entity.type
_entity.pdbx_description
1 polymer ?
#
loop_
_entity_poly.entity_id
_entity_poly.type
_entity_poly.pdbx_seq_one_letter_code
_entity_poly.pdbx_strand_id
1 'polypeptide(L)'
;MANRTTAASEGTERRQADRPDVIVMRETVQILLDPDAVALPPTAGELETLTRMIRGHLELLIPEVEQSVRRLRKDSIPRYCALACVGEARGKLRAEPIRRFGVEVGYARRLARTLNALCDHYENLGARS
;
A
#
# COMPACT_ATOMS: atom_id res chain seq x y z
N MET A 1 38.95 29.01 -2.57
CA MET A 1 38.85 27.58 -2.93
C MET A 1 37.38 27.20 -2.88
N ALA A 2 36.76 26.86 -4.01
CA ALA A 2 35.32 26.60 -4.10
C ALA A 2 35.02 25.10 -4.16
N ASN A 3 34.20 24.68 -3.18
CA ASN A 3 33.04 23.79 -3.25
C ASN A 3 33.19 22.36 -3.81
N ARG A 4 33.02 21.35 -2.94
CA ARG A 4 32.45 20.04 -3.29
C ARG A 4 32.17 19.24 -2.01
N THR A 5 30.90 18.96 -1.67
CA THR A 5 30.37 17.71 -1.01
C THR A 5 28.91 17.94 -0.54
N THR A 6 27.97 18.23 -1.45
CA THR A 6 26.52 18.26 -1.12
C THR A 6 25.64 17.45 -2.07
N ALA A 7 26.12 17.08 -3.26
CA ALA A 7 25.31 16.40 -4.27
C ALA A 7 24.96 14.93 -3.96
N ALA A 8 25.72 14.24 -3.10
CA ALA A 8 25.50 12.82 -2.81
C ALA A 8 24.37 12.55 -1.78
N SER A 9 24.18 13.46 -0.81
CA SER A 9 23.08 13.37 0.17
C SER A 9 21.72 13.62 -0.48
N GLU A 10 21.62 14.65 -1.31
CA GLU A 10 20.35 15.04 -1.93
C GLU A 10 19.78 13.98 -2.89
N GLY A 11 20.64 13.22 -3.57
CA GLY A 11 20.22 12.15 -4.49
C GLY A 11 19.77 10.86 -3.79
N THR A 12 20.30 10.61 -2.59
CA THR A 12 19.91 9.45 -1.76
C THR A 12 18.61 9.74 -1.03
N GLU A 13 18.45 10.94 -0.48
CA GLU A 13 17.21 11.41 0.17
C GLU A 13 16.03 11.50 -0.80
N ARG A 14 16.24 12.00 -2.03
CA ARG A 14 15.19 11.99 -3.08
C ARG A 14 14.80 10.58 -3.51
N ARG A 15 15.76 9.67 -3.69
CA ARG A 15 15.48 8.25 -3.96
C ARG A 15 14.76 7.54 -2.82
N GLN A 16 14.90 8.02 -1.59
CA GLN A 16 14.22 7.50 -0.42
C GLN A 16 12.80 8.10 -0.30
N ALA A 17 12.63 9.39 -0.61
CA ALA A 17 11.34 10.07 -0.71
C ALA A 17 10.46 9.54 -1.87
N ASP A 18 11.06 8.97 -2.92
CA ASP A 18 10.34 8.34 -4.03
C ASP A 18 9.84 6.91 -3.71
N ARG A 19 10.28 6.29 -2.61
CA ARG A 19 9.81 4.95 -2.22
C ARG A 19 8.53 5.04 -1.39
N PRO A 20 7.58 4.10 -1.57
CA PRO A 20 6.46 3.96 -0.68
C PRO A 20 6.92 3.83 0.78
N ASP A 21 6.36 4.66 1.66
CA ASP A 21 6.52 4.52 3.10
C ASP A 21 5.62 3.40 3.62
N VAL A 22 6.15 2.18 3.63
CA VAL A 22 5.41 0.99 4.03
C VAL A 22 5.06 1.01 5.52
N ILE A 23 5.82 1.73 6.36
CA ILE A 23 5.53 1.87 7.79
C ILE A 23 4.21 2.64 7.94
N VAL A 24 4.11 3.82 7.31
CA VAL A 24 2.89 4.64 7.34
C VAL A 24 1.70 3.89 6.74
N MET A 25 1.91 3.12 5.65
CA MET A 25 0.85 2.30 5.07
C MET A 25 0.34 1.24 6.04
N ARG A 26 1.24 0.56 6.77
CA ARG A 26 0.87 -0.45 7.77
C ARG A 26 0.17 0.17 8.97
N GLU A 27 0.63 1.31 9.46
CA GLU A 27 -0.04 2.06 10.53
C GLU A 27 -1.48 2.42 10.12
N THR A 28 -1.66 2.90 8.89
CA THR A 28 -3.00 3.23 8.34
C THR A 28 -3.89 2.00 8.24
N VAL A 29 -3.34 0.85 7.84
CA VAL A 29 -4.06 -0.44 7.83
C VAL A 29 -4.50 -0.85 9.23
N GLN A 30 -3.63 -0.70 10.24
CA GLN A 30 -3.92 -1.13 11.61
C GLN A 30 -5.13 -0.41 12.19
N ILE A 31 -5.34 0.88 11.87
CA ILE A 31 -6.53 1.63 12.32
C ILE A 31 -7.85 0.90 11.99
N LEU A 32 -7.91 0.14 10.88
CA LEU A 32 -9.13 -0.58 10.46
C LEU A 32 -9.14 -2.06 10.82
N LEU A 33 -7.96 -2.67 11.03
CA LEU A 33 -7.80 -4.12 11.18
C LEU A 33 -7.42 -4.56 12.59
N ASP A 34 -7.03 -3.65 13.48
CA ASP A 34 -6.66 -3.97 14.86
C ASP A 34 -7.83 -4.68 15.58
N PRO A 35 -7.68 -5.97 15.94
CA PRO A 35 -8.71 -6.72 16.64
C PRO A 35 -8.86 -6.29 18.10
N ASP A 36 -7.83 -5.66 18.67
CA ASP A 36 -7.73 -5.27 20.08
C ASP A 36 -8.04 -3.77 20.28
N ALA A 37 -8.46 -3.06 19.22
CA ALA A 37 -8.86 -1.67 19.30
C ALA A 37 -10.04 -1.51 20.28
N VAL A 38 -9.74 -1.05 21.50
CA VAL A 38 -10.73 -0.72 22.56
C VAL A 38 -11.51 0.57 22.21
N ALA A 39 -11.17 1.22 21.10
CA ALA A 39 -11.78 2.47 20.66
C ALA A 39 -13.18 2.27 20.06
N LEU A 40 -14.01 3.31 20.15
CA LEU A 40 -15.24 3.41 19.39
C LEU A 40 -14.94 3.24 17.88
N PRO A 41 -15.84 2.60 17.10
CA PRO A 41 -15.65 2.49 15.66
C PRO A 41 -15.50 3.89 15.03
N PRO A 42 -14.70 4.03 13.96
CA PRO A 42 -14.52 5.33 13.30
C PRO A 42 -15.87 5.93 12.91
N THR A 43 -16.00 7.24 13.10
CA THR A 43 -17.13 8.01 12.58
C THR A 43 -17.20 7.88 11.06
N ALA A 44 -18.36 8.19 10.47
CA ALA A 44 -18.52 8.13 9.01
C ALA A 44 -17.48 8.99 8.26
N GLY A 45 -17.13 10.17 8.79
CA GLY A 45 -16.14 11.07 8.19
C GLY A 45 -14.69 10.53 8.29
N GLU A 46 -14.33 9.96 9.44
CA GLU A 46 -13.03 9.29 9.62
C GLU A 46 -12.90 8.07 8.72
N LEU A 47 -13.98 7.27 8.60
CA LEU A 47 -14.01 6.11 7.72
C LEU A 47 -13.85 6.48 6.24
N GLU A 48 -14.51 7.55 5.79
CA GLU A 48 -14.34 8.06 4.42
C GLU A 48 -12.91 8.56 4.18
N THR A 49 -12.31 9.21 5.18
CA THR A 49 -10.92 9.69 5.13
C THR A 49 -9.95 8.52 5.04
N LEU A 50 -10.08 7.53 5.93
CA LEU A 50 -9.26 6.30 5.92
C LEU A 50 -9.41 5.53 4.61
N THR A 51 -10.63 5.43 4.09
CA THR A 51 -10.90 4.78 2.80
C THR A 51 -10.16 5.50 1.67
N ARG A 52 -10.20 6.85 1.63
CA ARG A 52 -9.47 7.64 0.64
C ARG A 52 -7.95 7.49 0.79
N MET A 53 -7.43 7.51 2.03
CA MET A 53 -6.00 7.31 2.29
C MET A 53 -5.52 5.94 1.79
N ILE A 54 -6.25 4.86 2.11
CA ILE A 54 -5.91 3.51 1.67
C ILE A 54 -5.94 3.40 0.15
N ARG A 55 -6.92 4.04 -0.52
CA ARG A 55 -6.95 4.08 -1.99
C ARG A 55 -5.72 4.77 -2.56
N GLY A 56 -5.32 5.91 -2.00
CA GLY A 56 -4.09 6.61 -2.40
C GLY A 56 -2.83 5.76 -2.17
N HIS A 57 -2.73 5.07 -1.03
CA HIS A 57 -1.62 4.14 -0.78
C HIS A 57 -1.58 2.98 -1.78
N LEU A 58 -2.74 2.42 -2.16
CA LEU A 58 -2.81 1.40 -3.21
C LEU A 58 -2.35 1.94 -4.57
N GLU A 59 -2.77 3.15 -4.93
CA GLU A 59 -2.35 3.82 -6.18
C GLU A 59 -0.83 4.03 -6.24
N LEU A 60 -0.19 4.31 -5.10
CA LEU A 60 1.27 4.42 -4.98
C LEU A 60 1.98 3.07 -4.99
N LEU A 61 1.47 2.06 -4.28
CA LEU A 61 2.19 0.80 -4.06
C LEU A 61 2.06 -0.20 -5.23
N ILE A 62 0.92 -0.21 -5.93
CA ILE A 62 0.68 -1.08 -7.08
C ILE A 62 1.79 -0.99 -8.14
N PRO A 63 2.16 0.19 -8.68
CA PRO A 63 3.19 0.27 -9.71
C PRO A 63 4.57 -0.21 -9.22
N GLU A 64 4.86 -0.01 -7.93
CA GLU A 64 6.12 -0.43 -7.32
C GLU A 64 6.22 -1.96 -7.19
N VAL A 65 5.13 -2.63 -6.83
CA VAL A 65 5.05 -4.11 -6.86
C VAL A 65 5.14 -4.62 -8.31
N GLU A 66 4.42 -4.02 -9.25
CA GLU A 66 4.49 -4.37 -10.69
C GLU A 66 5.91 -4.24 -11.25
N GLN A 67 6.64 -3.22 -10.84
CA GLN A 67 8.03 -3.02 -11.25
C GLN A 67 8.97 -4.04 -10.59
N SER A 68 8.75 -4.36 -9.31
CA SER A 68 9.56 -5.33 -8.57
C SER A 68 9.43 -6.75 -9.13
N VAL A 69 8.21 -7.18 -9.47
CA VAL A 69 7.99 -8.54 -10.03
C VAL A 69 8.63 -8.74 -11.41
N ARG A 70 8.97 -7.67 -12.15
CA ARG A 70 9.66 -7.78 -13.45
C ARG A 70 11.04 -8.43 -13.33
N ARG A 71 11.69 -8.31 -12.16
CA ARG A 71 13.00 -8.91 -11.87
C ARG A 71 12.95 -10.41 -11.63
N LEU A 72 11.76 -10.95 -11.37
CA LEU A 72 11.56 -12.37 -11.11
C LEU A 72 11.32 -13.17 -12.39
N ARG A 73 11.71 -14.45 -12.36
CA ARG A 73 11.39 -15.42 -13.41
C ARG A 73 9.87 -15.51 -13.62
N LYS A 74 9.46 -15.65 -14.88
CA LYS A 74 8.05 -15.65 -15.32
C LYS A 74 7.21 -16.75 -14.65
N ASP A 75 7.84 -17.90 -14.39
CA ASP A 75 7.26 -19.11 -13.81
C ASP A 75 7.34 -19.16 -12.28
N SER A 76 7.89 -18.13 -11.63
CA SER A 76 8.08 -18.14 -10.18
C SER A 76 6.76 -17.90 -9.42
N ILE A 77 6.52 -18.71 -8.39
CA ILE A 77 5.35 -18.58 -7.50
C ILE A 77 5.24 -17.17 -6.89
N PRO A 78 6.31 -16.54 -6.38
CA PRO A 78 6.21 -15.19 -5.81
C PRO A 78 5.73 -14.14 -6.81
N ARG A 79 6.13 -14.25 -8.09
CA ARG A 79 5.65 -13.36 -9.16
C ARG A 79 4.16 -13.54 -9.40
N TYR A 80 3.68 -14.79 -9.48
CA TYR A 80 2.28 -15.08 -9.68
C TYR A 80 1.41 -14.54 -8.54
N CYS A 81 1.80 -14.82 -7.28
CA CYS A 81 1.06 -14.34 -6.09
C CYS A 81 0.97 -12.81 -6.04
N ALA A 82 2.09 -12.11 -6.26
CA ALA A 82 2.10 -10.65 -6.25
C ALA A 82 1.25 -10.04 -7.37
N LEU A 83 1.31 -10.59 -8.59
CA LEU A 83 0.48 -10.12 -9.71
C LEU A 83 -1.02 -10.39 -9.50
N ALA A 84 -1.38 -11.50 -8.87
CA ALA A 84 -2.77 -11.77 -8.50
C ALA A 84 -3.29 -10.71 -7.50
N CYS A 85 -2.49 -10.39 -6.48
CA CYS A 85 -2.82 -9.35 -5.50
C CYS A 85 -2.95 -7.96 -6.15
N VAL A 86 -2.06 -7.61 -7.08
CA VAL A 86 -2.17 -6.38 -7.88
C VAL A 86 -3.47 -6.34 -8.69
N GLY A 87 -3.83 -7.44 -9.37
CA GLY A 87 -5.06 -7.53 -10.15
C GLY A 87 -6.31 -7.31 -9.27
N GLU A 88 -6.32 -7.92 -8.09
CA GLU A 88 -7.37 -7.74 -7.09
C GLU A 88 -7.45 -6.27 -6.61
N ALA A 89 -6.31 -5.65 -6.27
CA ALA A 89 -6.24 -4.26 -5.85
C ALA A 89 -6.79 -3.30 -6.90
N ARG A 90 -6.36 -3.44 -8.16
CA ARG A 90 -6.88 -2.67 -9.30
C ARG A 90 -8.38 -2.89 -9.50
N GLY A 91 -8.86 -4.12 -9.32
CA GLY A 91 -10.29 -4.43 -9.35
C GLY A 91 -11.09 -3.65 -8.30
N LYS A 92 -10.59 -3.59 -7.06
CA LYS A 92 -11.25 -2.84 -5.98
C LYS A 92 -11.19 -1.32 -6.17
N LEU A 93 -10.12 -0.79 -6.77
CA LEU A 93 -10.03 0.64 -7.07
C LEU A 93 -11.02 1.08 -8.15
N ARG A 94 -11.26 0.23 -9.16
CA ARG A 94 -12.27 0.46 -10.21
C ARG A 94 -13.71 0.30 -9.72
N ALA A 95 -13.93 -0.53 -8.70
CA ALA A 95 -15.25 -0.68 -8.10
C ALA A 95 -15.61 0.60 -7.33
N GLU A 96 -16.74 1.22 -7.69
CA GLU A 96 -17.29 2.34 -6.94
C GLU A 96 -17.60 1.91 -5.51
N PRO A 97 -17.26 2.70 -4.48
CA PRO A 97 -17.67 2.41 -3.11
C PRO A 97 -19.20 2.30 -3.05
N ILE A 98 -19.73 1.11 -2.76
CA ILE A 98 -21.16 0.93 -2.57
C ILE A 98 -21.54 1.63 -1.26
N ARG A 99 -22.02 2.88 -1.36
CA ARG A 99 -22.57 3.65 -0.24
C ARG A 99 -24.00 3.20 0.02
N ARG A 100 -24.19 2.14 0.80
CA ARG A 100 -25.50 1.72 1.29
C ARG A 100 -25.38 1.09 2.69
N PHE A 101 -26.13 1.63 3.65
CA PHE A 101 -26.55 0.96 4.87
C PHE A 101 -25.48 0.11 5.59
N GLY A 102 -24.37 0.71 6.03
CA GLY A 102 -23.44 0.09 6.99
C GLY A 102 -22.42 -0.89 6.39
N VAL A 103 -22.34 -1.04 5.07
CA VAL A 103 -21.29 -1.86 4.42
C VAL A 103 -19.97 -1.11 4.20
N GLU A 104 -19.90 0.18 4.56
CA GLU A 104 -18.73 1.04 4.34
C GLU A 104 -17.49 0.54 5.10
N VAL A 105 -17.66 0.11 6.36
CA VAL A 105 -16.56 -0.43 7.18
C VAL A 105 -16.02 -1.72 6.56
N GLY A 106 -16.91 -2.57 6.05
CA GLY A 106 -16.54 -3.80 5.36
C GLY A 106 -15.74 -3.53 4.08
N TYR A 107 -16.12 -2.51 3.31
CA TYR A 107 -15.37 -2.07 2.13
C TYR A 107 -13.99 -1.55 2.51
N ALA A 108 -13.91 -0.65 3.49
CA ALA A 108 -12.64 -0.09 3.97
C ALA A 108 -11.68 -1.19 4.47
N ARG A 109 -12.18 -2.14 5.27
CA ARG A 109 -11.39 -3.30 5.74
C ARG A 109 -10.91 -4.21 4.60
N ARG A 110 -11.72 -4.44 3.56
CA ARG A 110 -11.29 -5.20 2.39
C ARG A 110 -10.17 -4.50 1.63
N LEU A 111 -10.22 -3.18 1.49
CA LEU A 111 -9.12 -2.40 0.94
C LEU A 111 -7.88 -2.48 1.83
N ALA A 112 -8.03 -2.32 3.14
CA ALA A 112 -6.93 -2.40 4.12
C ALA A 112 -6.18 -3.74 4.05
N ARG A 113 -6.90 -4.87 3.99
CA ARG A 113 -6.26 -6.20 3.84
C ARG A 113 -5.49 -6.33 2.53
N THR A 114 -6.02 -5.74 1.46
CA THR A 114 -5.35 -5.75 0.16
C THR A 114 -4.07 -4.93 0.20
N LEU A 115 -4.11 -3.75 0.82
CA LEU A 115 -2.93 -2.92 1.04
C LEU A 115 -1.89 -3.64 1.89
N ASN A 116 -2.29 -4.29 2.98
CA ASN A 116 -1.38 -5.05 3.85
C ASN A 116 -0.67 -6.17 3.09
N ALA A 117 -1.41 -6.95 2.29
CA ALA A 117 -0.83 -8.02 1.48
C ALA A 117 0.14 -7.49 0.41
N LEU A 118 -0.15 -6.33 -0.20
CA LEU A 118 0.78 -5.69 -1.12
C LEU A 118 2.04 -5.17 -0.41
N CYS A 119 1.93 -4.68 0.83
CA CYS A 119 3.09 -4.32 1.64
C CYS A 119 3.98 -5.53 1.89
N ASP A 120 3.39 -6.67 2.26
CA ASP A 120 4.12 -7.94 2.43
C ASP A 120 4.80 -8.36 1.12
N HIS A 121 4.12 -8.25 -0.02
CA HIS A 121 4.72 -8.55 -1.32
C HIS A 121 5.88 -7.61 -1.64
N TYR A 122 5.72 -6.30 -1.45
CA TYR A 122 6.75 -5.31 -1.76
C TYR A 122 8.03 -5.54 -0.94
N GLU A 123 7.90 -5.72 0.37
CA GLU A 123 9.05 -5.99 1.27
C GLU A 123 9.73 -7.32 0.91
N ASN A 124 8.95 -8.39 0.70
CA ASN A 124 9.49 -9.70 0.34
C ASN A 124 10.20 -9.71 -1.02
N LEU A 125 9.73 -8.90 -1.98
CA LEU A 125 10.38 -8.75 -3.29
C LEU A 125 11.66 -7.94 -3.18
N GLY A 126 11.67 -6.87 -2.36
CA GLY A 126 12.86 -6.06 -2.09
C GLY A 126 13.96 -6.82 -1.35
N ALA A 127 13.60 -7.75 -0.47
CA ALA A 127 14.56 -8.62 0.23
C ALA A 127 15.18 -9.70 -0.68
N ARG A 128 14.61 -9.95 -1.87
CA ARG A 128 15.00 -11.03 -2.81
C ARG A 128 15.71 -10.52 -4.06
N SER A 129 15.79 -9.20 -4.25
CA SER A 129 16.44 -8.55 -5.40
C SER A 129 17.85 -8.11 -5.08
#